data_AF-A0A3D4P3Q1-F1
#
_entry.id   AF-A0A3D4P3Q1-F1
#
_cell.length_a   1.000
_cell.length_b   1.000
_cell.length_c   1.000
_cell.angle_alpha   90.00
_cell.angle_beta   90.00
_cell.angle_gamma   90.00
#
_symmetry.space_group_name_H-M   'P 1'
#
loop_
_entity.id
_entity.type
_entity.pdbx_description
1 polymer ?
#
loop_
_entity_poly.entity_id
_entity_poly.type
_entity_poly.pdbx_seq_one_letter_code
_entity_poly.pdbx_strand_id
1 'polypeptide(L)' 'VGVAPFLSIKEAIALLRLASLVVSGDTFALQAACALDVPVVALFGPTNPRRNGPFRDRDKVIYE' A
#
# COMPACT_ATOMS: atom_id res chain seq x y z
N VAL A 1 7.40 -6.44 -17.36
CA VAL A 1 7.06 -7.57 -16.46
C VAL A 1 5.73 -7.24 -15.81
N GLY A 2 4.72 -8.08 -15.95
CA GLY A 2 3.43 -7.88 -15.28
C GLY A 2 3.57 -8.21 -13.80
N VAL A 3 3.04 -7.36 -12.92
CA VAL A 3 2.89 -7.66 -11.48
C VAL A 3 1.49 -8.21 -11.32
N ALA A 4 1.29 -9.33 -10.61
CA ALA A 4 -0.05 -9.91 -10.44
C ALA A 4 -1.00 -8.95 -9.69
N PRO A 5 -2.28 -8.83 -10.10
CA PRO A 5 -2.86 -9.38 -11.34
C PRO A 5 -2.19 -8.74 -12.55
N PHE A 6 -1.86 -9.47 -13.63
CA PHE A 6 -0.96 -9.08 -14.74
C PHE A 6 -1.16 -7.66 -15.32
N LEU A 7 -0.77 -6.66 -14.56
CA LEU A 7 -0.89 -5.24 -14.87
C LEU A 7 0.51 -4.70 -15.09
N SER A 8 0.64 -3.77 -16.03
CA SER A 8 1.77 -2.87 -16.06
C SER A 8 1.78 -2.00 -14.80
N ILE A 9 2.94 -1.44 -14.46
CA ILE A 9 3.07 -0.53 -13.31
C ILE A 9 2.11 0.66 -13.43
N LYS A 10 1.90 1.17 -14.66
CA LYS A 10 0.96 2.28 -14.90
C LYS A 10 -0.49 1.89 -14.60
N GLU A 11 -0.90 0.69 -15.02
CA GLU A 11 -2.25 0.19 -14.77
C GLU A 11 -2.46 -0.12 -13.28
N ALA A 12 -1.46 -0.68 -12.59
CA ALA A 12 -1.53 -0.89 -11.15
C ALA A 12 -1.66 0.44 -10.38
N ILE A 13 -0.90 1.46 -10.75
CA ILE A 13 -1.00 2.81 -10.18
C ILE A 13 -2.39 3.42 -10.44
N ALA A 14 -2.91 3.27 -11.67
CA ALA A 14 -4.25 3.75 -12.02
C ALA A 14 -5.33 3.07 -11.18
N LEU A 15 -5.24 1.76 -10.99
CA LEU A 15 -6.15 1.00 -10.13
C LEU A 15 -6.09 1.47 -8.68
N LEU A 16 -4.88 1.64 -8.12
CA LEU A 16 -4.69 2.11 -6.74
C LEU A 16 -5.28 3.51 -6.53
N ARG A 17 -5.12 4.43 -7.50
CA ARG A 17 -5.71 5.78 -7.45
C ARG A 17 -7.25 5.79 -7.38
N LEU A 18 -7.89 4.75 -7.91
CA LEU A 18 -9.35 4.61 -7.90
C LEU A 18 -9.87 3.92 -6.64
N ALA A 19 -9.00 3.33 -5.82
CA ALA A 19 -9.38 2.62 -4.61
C ALA A 19 -9.81 3.60 -3.51
N SER A 20 -10.92 3.30 -2.83
CA SER A 20 -11.34 4.04 -1.63
C SER A 20 -10.52 3.64 -0.39
N LEU A 21 -9.90 2.46 -0.42
CA LEU A 21 -9.06 1.90 0.63
C LEU A 21 -8.14 0.83 0.04
N VAL A 22 -6.90 0.74 0.52
CA VAL A 22 -5.98 -0.35 0.19
C VAL A 22 -5.59 -1.11 1.45
N VAL A 23 -5.79 -2.43 1.45
CA VAL A 23 -5.29 -3.32 2.48
C VAL A 23 -4.09 -4.07 1.90
N SER A 24 -2.92 -3.92 2.50
CA SER A 24 -1.70 -4.51 1.95
C SER A 24 -0.65 -4.78 3.03
N GLY A 25 0.22 -5.76 2.77
CA GLY A 25 1.45 -5.92 3.53
C GLY A 25 2.52 -4.91 3.12
N ASP A 26 3.72 -5.02 3.70
CA ASP A 26 4.87 -4.19 3.35
C ASP A 26 5.44 -4.53 1.96
N THR A 27 4.75 -4.08 0.92
CA THR A 27 5.10 -4.32 -0.49
C THR A 27 4.73 -3.11 -1.37
N PHE A 28 4.92 -3.25 -2.69
CA PHE A 28 4.66 -2.21 -3.68
C PHE A 28 3.29 -1.53 -3.51
N ALA A 29 2.22 -2.30 -3.31
CA ALA A 29 0.86 -1.75 -3.21
C ALA A 29 0.70 -0.80 -2.00
N LEU A 30 1.27 -1.13 -0.84
CA LEU A 30 1.28 -0.23 0.32
C LEU A 30 2.01 1.08 0.00
N GLN A 31 3.24 0.98 -0.49
CA GLN A 31 4.09 2.14 -0.76
C GLN A 31 3.49 3.05 -1.84
N ALA A 32 2.95 2.45 -2.90
CA ALA A 32 2.26 3.18 -3.95
C ALA A 32 0.99 3.86 -3.43
N ALA A 33 0.17 3.18 -2.62
CA ALA A 33 -1.03 3.79 -2.04
C ALA A 33 -0.69 4.98 -1.12
N CYS A 34 0.34 4.85 -0.28
CA CYS A 34 0.86 5.95 0.54
C CYS A 34 1.26 7.17 -0.31
N ALA A 35 2.01 6.94 -1.40
CA ALA A 35 2.45 7.99 -2.32
C ALA A 35 1.28 8.65 -3.09
N LEU A 36 0.22 7.89 -3.34
CA LEU A 36 -0.97 8.33 -4.06
C LEU A 36 -2.00 9.03 -3.15
N ASP A 37 -1.72 9.17 -1.86
CA ASP A 37 -2.66 9.71 -0.87
C ASP A 37 -3.97 8.91 -0.78
N VAL A 38 -3.89 7.59 -0.98
CA VAL A 38 -5.01 6.66 -0.83
C VAL A 38 -5.03 6.15 0.62
N PRO A 39 -6.18 6.06 1.31
CA PRO A 39 -6.25 5.49 2.65
C PRO A 39 -5.73 4.04 2.68
N VAL A 40 -4.96 3.69 3.72
CA VAL A 40 -4.42 2.33 3.86
C VAL A 40 -4.66 1.68 5.22
N VAL A 41 -4.83 0.34 5.19
CA VAL A 41 -4.63 -0.56 6.32
C VAL A 41 -3.42 -1.43 6.02
N ALA A 42 -2.35 -1.22 6.76
CA ALA A 42 -1.07 -1.89 6.54
C ALA A 42 -0.89 -3.07 7.49
N LEU A 43 -0.52 -4.22 6.93
CA LEU A 43 -0.27 -5.46 7.67
C LEU A 43 1.24 -5.69 7.75
N PHE A 44 1.80 -5.55 8.93
CA PHE A 44 3.21 -5.77 9.21
C PHE A 44 3.42 -7.02 10.05
N GLY A 45 4.57 -7.67 9.86
CA GLY A 45 5.01 -8.79 10.69
C GLY A 45 6.49 -8.69 11.04
N PRO A 46 7.42 -9.09 10.16
CA PRO A 46 8.86 -8.99 10.47
C PRO A 46 9.43 -7.57 10.25
N THR A 47 8.74 -6.69 9.51
CA THR A 47 9.23 -5.35 9.18
C THR A 47 8.63 -4.28 10.09
N ASN A 48 9.44 -3.27 10.44
CA ASN A 48 9.03 -2.22 11.36
C ASN A 48 8.17 -1.15 10.66
N PRO A 49 6.89 -0.97 11.02
CA PRO A 49 6.01 0.03 10.41
C PRO A 49 6.48 1.47 10.65
N ARG A 50 7.20 1.75 11.75
CA ARG A 50 7.73 3.10 11.99
C ARG A 50 8.79 3.51 10.97
N ARG A 51 9.46 2.54 10.32
CA ARG A 51 10.45 2.78 9.28
C ARG A 51 9.83 2.85 7.89
N ASN A 52 8.86 1.96 7.63
CA ASN A 52 8.35 1.71 6.27
C ASN A 52 6.98 2.35 6.01
N GLY A 53 6.39 3.01 7.01
CA GLY A 53 5.07 3.62 6.94
C GLY A 53 3.96 2.64 7.33
N PRO A 54 2.68 3.01 7.12
CA PRO A 54 2.18 4.27 6.56
C PRO A 54 2.46 5.50 7.43
N PHE A 55 2.37 6.69 6.82
CA PHE A 55 2.87 7.94 7.42
C PHE A 55 1.79 8.97 7.77
N ARG A 56 0.51 8.73 7.42
CA ARG A 56 -0.58 9.68 7.67
C ARG A 56 -1.44 9.24 8.84
N ASP A 57 -1.97 10.20 9.59
CA ASP A 57 -2.76 9.93 10.82
C ASP A 57 -4.01 9.08 10.60
N ARG A 58 -4.61 9.16 9.40
CA ARG A 58 -5.81 8.38 9.05
C ARG A 58 -5.51 6.91 8.77
N ASP A 59 -4.27 6.59 8.43
CA ASP A 59 -3.87 5.24 8.04
C ASP A 59 -3.80 4.34 9.28
N LYS A 60 -4.00 3.03 9.09
CA LYS A 60 -4.02 2.05 10.18
C LYS A 60 -2.95 0.99 9.98
N VAL A 61 -2.41 0.52 11.10
CA VAL A 61 -1.35 -0.49 11.14
C VAL A 61 -1.78 -1.62 12.05
N ILE A 62 -1.71 -2.84 11.52
CA ILE A 62 -1.72 -4.07 12.31
C ILE A 62 -0.29 -4.59 12.26
N TYR A 63 0.30 -4.82 13.43
CA TYR A 63 1.69 -5.25 13.57
C TYR A 63 1.78 -6.33 14.64
N GLU A 64 1.99 -7.57 14.21
CA GLU A 64 2.09 -8.78 15.04
C GLU A 64 3.24 -9.68 14.56
#